data_AF-A0A7C4MF68-F1
#
_entry.id   AF-A0A7C4MF68-F1
#
_cell.length_a   1.000
_cell.length_b   1.000
_cell.length_c   1.000
_cell.angle_alpha   90.00
_cell.angle_beta   90.00
_cell.angle_gamma   90.00
#
_symmetry.space_group_name_H-M   'P 1'
#
loop_
_entity.id
_entity.type
_entity.pdbx_description
1 polymer ?
#
loop_
_entity_poly.entity_id
_entity_poly.type
_entity_poly.pdbx_seq_one_letter_code
_entity_poly.pdbx_strand_id
1 'polypeptide(L)'
;MASKTLKRGVGYCVSKAILLAALSRTIGIPARLRFADIRNYLLPEKYKKLIGGNILVYHGYTELYFGGKWIKLTPAFDLELCKKYNIKP
;
A
#
# COMPACT_ATOMS: atom_id res chain seq x y z
N MET A 1 -1.51 13.79 -8.66
CA MET A 1 -1.42 12.31 -8.67
C MET A 1 -2.65 11.66 -8.03
N ALA A 2 -3.05 12.01 -6.80
CA ALA A 2 -4.26 11.47 -6.13
C ALA A 2 -5.56 11.58 -6.96
N SER A 3 -5.92 12.78 -7.44
CA SER A 3 -7.12 12.99 -8.26
C SER A 3 -7.12 12.18 -9.57
N LYS A 4 -5.94 11.97 -10.17
CA LYS A 4 -5.77 11.11 -11.35
C LYS A 4 -5.97 9.63 -10.99
N THR A 5 -5.40 9.16 -9.89
CA THR A 5 -5.61 7.78 -9.39
C THR A 5 -7.09 7.52 -9.12
N LEU A 6 -7.78 8.47 -8.45
CA LEU A 6 -9.21 8.37 -8.17
C LEU A 6 -10.02 8.25 -9.46
N LYS A 7 -9.78 9.13 -10.44
CA LYS A 7 -10.46 9.09 -11.75
C LYS A 7 -10.18 7.80 -12.52
N ARG A 8 -8.95 7.27 -12.45
CA ARG A 8 -8.55 6.07 -13.19
C ARG A 8 -9.08 4.77 -12.55
N GLY A 9 -9.39 4.78 -11.26
CA GLY A 9 -9.82 3.60 -10.50
C GLY A 9 -8.73 2.56 -10.23
N VAL A 10 -7.53 2.70 -10.83
CA VAL A 10 -6.42 1.75 -10.69
C VAL A 10 -5.06 2.43 -10.48
N GLY A 11 -4.14 1.73 -9.82
CA GLY A 11 -2.81 2.23 -9.52
C GLY A 11 -1.90 1.23 -8.80
N TYR A 12 -0.62 1.54 -8.75
CA TYR A 12 0.37 0.79 -7.97
C TYR A 12 0.44 1.31 -6.52
N CYS A 13 1.18 0.63 -5.65
CA CYS A 13 1.21 0.88 -4.19
C CYS A 13 1.38 2.37 -3.83
N VAL A 14 2.35 3.06 -4.42
CA VAL A 14 2.60 4.49 -4.13
C VAL A 14 1.42 5.37 -4.51
N SER A 15 0.83 5.17 -5.69
CA SER A 15 -0.31 5.97 -6.14
C SER A 15 -1.57 5.74 -5.28
N LYS A 16 -1.76 4.52 -4.76
CA LYS A 16 -2.83 4.17 -3.82
C LYS A 16 -2.59 4.78 -2.44
N ALA A 17 -1.35 4.73 -1.94
CA ALA A 17 -0.97 5.35 -0.67
C ALA A 17 -1.13 6.89 -0.71
N ILE A 18 -0.75 7.53 -1.82
CA ILE A 18 -0.98 8.96 -2.05
C ILE A 18 -2.48 9.28 -2.05
N LEU A 19 -3.31 8.47 -2.70
CA LEU A 19 -4.76 8.66 -2.71
C LEU A 19 -5.34 8.54 -1.29
N LEU A 20 -4.98 7.51 -0.54
CA LEU A 20 -5.42 7.33 0.85
C LEU A 20 -5.01 8.51 1.73
N ALA A 21 -3.74 8.95 1.65
CA ALA A 21 -3.27 10.08 2.43
C ALA A 21 -4.03 11.38 2.10
N ALA A 22 -4.34 11.61 0.82
CA ALA A 22 -5.12 12.77 0.40
C ALA A 22 -6.54 12.74 0.96
N LEU A 23 -7.25 11.61 0.80
CA LEU A 23 -8.62 11.45 1.29
C LEU A 23 -8.70 11.57 2.82
N SER A 24 -7.77 10.96 3.56
CA SER A 24 -7.73 11.08 5.03
C SER A 24 -7.55 12.53 5.48
N ARG A 25 -6.67 13.29 4.82
CA ARG A 25 -6.47 14.71 5.15
C ARG A 25 -7.70 15.56 4.84
N THR A 26 -8.49 15.22 3.82
CA THR A 26 -9.75 15.96 3.53
C THR A 26 -10.80 15.85 4.62
N ILE A 27 -10.77 14.77 5.42
CA ILE A 27 -11.67 14.57 6.56
C ILE A 27 -11.01 14.92 7.90
N GLY A 28 -9.89 15.65 7.88
CA GLY A 28 -9.22 16.14 9.09
C GLY A 28 -8.32 15.11 9.80
N ILE A 29 -8.10 13.92 9.23
CA ILE A 29 -7.19 12.92 9.80
C ILE A 29 -5.76 13.23 9.33
N PRO A 30 -4.80 13.50 10.25
CA PRO A 30 -3.41 13.66 9.86
C PRO A 30 -2.89 12.37 9.21
N ALA A 31 -2.32 12.49 8.02
CA ALA A 31 -1.81 11.37 7.25
C ALA A 31 -0.40 11.68 6.73
N ARG A 32 0.45 10.66 6.58
CA ARG A 32 1.76 10.79 5.92
C ARG A 32 2.10 9.59 5.05
N LEU A 33 2.85 9.83 3.98
CA LEU A 33 3.35 8.79 3.09
C LEU A 33 4.61 8.17 3.69
N ARG A 34 4.78 6.86 3.52
CA ARG A 34 5.98 6.13 3.90
C ARG A 34 6.34 5.10 2.83
N PHE A 35 7.59 4.66 2.87
CA PHE A 35 8.12 3.64 1.98
C PHE A 35 8.82 2.55 2.80
N ALA A 36 8.76 1.32 2.32
CA ALA A 36 9.48 0.19 2.89
C ALA A 36 9.81 -0.84 1.81
N ASP A 37 10.86 -1.62 2.03
CA ASP A 37 11.12 -2.80 1.22
C ASP A 37 10.37 -3.99 1.82
N ILE A 38 9.64 -4.72 0.99
CA ILE A 38 8.84 -5.87 1.44
C ILE A 38 9.44 -7.15 0.89
N ARG A 39 9.84 -8.06 1.77
CA ARG A 39 10.17 -9.42 1.39
C ARG A 39 8.89 -10.25 1.30
N ASN A 40 8.53 -10.68 0.09
CA ASN A 40 7.31 -11.42 -0.18
C ASN A 40 7.60 -12.85 -0.66
N TYR A 41 7.54 -13.80 0.26
CA TYR A 41 7.75 -15.24 -0.03
C TYR A 41 6.63 -15.86 -0.89
N LEU A 42 5.48 -15.21 -1.00
CA LEU A 42 4.32 -15.66 -1.78
C LEU A 42 4.34 -15.16 -3.23
N LEU A 43 5.39 -14.45 -3.65
CA LEU A 43 5.51 -14.02 -5.04
C LEU A 43 5.58 -15.24 -5.98
N PRO A 44 4.85 -15.23 -7.11
CA PRO A 44 5.00 -16.26 -8.12
C PRO A 44 6.43 -16.33 -8.63
N GLU A 45 6.94 -17.53 -8.90
CA GLU A 45 8.34 -17.74 -9.29
C GLU A 45 8.73 -17.00 -10.57
N LYS A 46 7.81 -16.93 -11.54
CA LYS A 46 7.96 -16.10 -12.74
C LYS A 46 8.24 -14.64 -12.43
N TYR A 47 7.62 -14.12 -11.37
CA TYR A 47 7.75 -12.73 -10.96
C TYR A 47 9.06 -12.53 -10.19
N LYS A 48 9.45 -13.49 -9.34
CA LYS A 48 10.75 -13.45 -8.67
C LYS A 48 11.91 -13.39 -9.64
N LYS A 49 11.86 -14.19 -10.71
CA LYS A 49 12.84 -14.16 -11.80
C LYS A 49 12.91 -12.80 -12.49
N LEU A 50 11.76 -12.18 -12.74
CA LEU A 50 11.68 -10.87 -13.39
C LEU A 50 12.32 -9.75 -12.54
N ILE A 51 12.10 -9.76 -11.23
CA ILE A 51 12.60 -8.71 -10.32
C ILE A 51 13.95 -9.07 -9.67
N GLY A 52 14.52 -10.23 -9.96
CA GLY A 52 15.79 -10.70 -9.40
C GLY A 52 15.73 -11.16 -7.95
N GLY A 53 14.55 -11.54 -7.43
CA GLY A 53 14.41 -12.02 -6.05
C GLY A 53 12.99 -11.92 -5.51
N ASN A 54 12.85 -11.86 -4.18
CA ASN A 54 11.56 -11.75 -3.51
C ASN A 54 11.39 -10.43 -2.75
N ILE A 55 12.20 -9.42 -3.05
CA ILE A 55 12.15 -8.10 -2.42
C ILE A 55 11.43 -7.14 -3.36
N LEU A 56 10.29 -6.62 -2.90
CA LEU A 56 9.57 -5.53 -3.52
C LEU A 56 10.12 -4.22 -2.96
N VAL A 57 10.99 -3.58 -3.74
CA VAL A 57 11.65 -2.33 -3.34
C VAL A 57 10.68 -1.14 -3.38
N TYR A 58 10.85 -0.21 -2.45
CA TYR A 58 10.15 1.08 -2.43
C TYR A 58 8.61 0.96 -2.43
N HIS A 59 8.07 0.05 -1.61
CA HIS A 59 6.64 -0.12 -1.45
C HIS A 59 6.03 1.07 -0.67
N GLY A 60 5.12 1.81 -1.32
CA GLY A 60 4.42 2.93 -0.70
C GLY A 60 3.24 2.50 0.16
N TYR A 61 3.17 3.04 1.39
CA TYR A 61 2.05 2.88 2.32
C TYR A 61 1.74 4.21 3.04
N THR A 62 0.63 4.27 3.77
CA THR A 62 0.18 5.48 4.46
C THR A 62 0.16 5.26 5.95
N GLU A 63 0.56 6.25 6.74
CA GLU A 63 0.32 6.28 8.18
C GLU A 63 -0.75 7.32 8.51
N LEU A 64 -1.73 6.95 9.32
CA LEU A 64 -2.76 7.85 9.85
C LEU A 64 -2.53 8.08 11.34
N TYR A 65 -2.74 9.31 11.81
CA TYR A 65 -2.68 9.63 13.24
C TYR A 65 -4.07 9.48 13.85
N PHE A 66 -4.22 8.50 14.75
CA PHE A 66 -5.48 8.20 15.41
C PHE A 66 -5.21 7.68 16.82
N GLY A 67 -5.94 8.21 17.82
CA GLY A 67 -5.79 7.79 19.22
C GLY A 67 -4.38 8.01 19.77
N GLY A 68 -3.75 9.14 19.45
CA GLY A 68 -2.42 9.50 19.97
C GLY A 68 -1.23 8.84 19.28
N LYS A 69 -1.45 7.99 18.26
CA LYS A 69 -0.39 7.22 17.60
C LYS A 69 -0.52 7.19 16.08
N TRP A 70 0.60 6.90 15.42
CA TRP A 70 0.64 6.61 13.99
C TRP A 70 0.30 5.13 13.75
N ILE A 71 -0.74 4.89 12.96
CA ILE A 71 -1.18 3.56 12.53
C ILE A 71 -0.75 3.38 11.08
N LYS A 72 -0.16 2.23 10.73
CA LYS A 72 0.26 1.90 9.37
C LYS A 72 -0.90 1.29 8.60
N LEU A 73 -1.15 1.76 7.39
CA LEU A 73 -2.17 1.25 6.48
C LEU A 73 -1.55 1.01 5.10
N THR A 74 -1.78 -0.18 4.56
CA THR A 74 -1.27 -0.56 3.24
C THR A 74 -2.43 -0.79 2.27
N PRO A 75 -2.84 0.22 1.48
CA PRO A 75 -4.00 0.11 0.58
C PRO A 75 -3.70 -0.71 -0.69
N ALA A 76 -2.62 -1.48 -0.71
CA ALA A 76 -2.10 -2.16 -1.89
C ALA A 76 -2.50 -3.65 -1.96
N PHE A 77 -2.86 -4.27 -0.84
CA PHE A 77 -3.21 -5.69 -0.79
C PHE A 77 -4.69 -5.94 -1.09
N ASP A 78 -4.95 -6.98 -1.86
CA ASP A 78 -6.29 -7.41 -2.22
C ASP A 78 -6.88 -8.29 -1.11
N LEU A 79 -8.14 -8.04 -0.74
CA LEU A 79 -8.78 -8.72 0.39
C LEU A 79 -8.99 -10.22 0.12
N GLU A 80 -9.33 -10.61 -1.12
CA GLU A 80 -9.50 -12.02 -1.48
C GLU A 80 -8.17 -12.75 -1.41
N LEU A 81 -7.10 -12.10 -1.88
CA LEU A 81 -5.73 -12.61 -1.77
C LEU A 81 -5.30 -12.76 -0.32
N CYS A 82 -5.56 -11.76 0.53
CA CYS A 82 -5.27 -11.82 1.95
C CYS A 82 -5.99 -13.00 2.62
N LYS A 83 -7.28 -13.18 2.34
CA LYS A 83 -8.05 -14.33 2.85
C LYS A 83 -7.48 -15.67 2.37
N LYS A 84 -7.16 -15.78 1.08
CA LYS A 84 -6.60 -17.01 0.49
C LYS A 84 -5.29 -17.44 1.15
N TYR A 85 -4.44 -16.48 1.54
CA TYR A 85 -3.14 -16.75 2.16
C TYR A 85 -3.11 -16.54 3.67
N ASN A 86 -4.27 -16.37 4.31
CA ASN A 86 -4.41 -16.12 5.74
C ASN A 86 -3.53 -14.94 6.25
N ILE A 87 -3.46 -13.88 5.45
CA ILE A 87 -2.77 -12.63 5.77
C ILE A 87 -3.80 -11.67 6.38
N LYS A 88 -3.45 -11.03 7.50
CA LYS A 88 -4.27 -9.96 8.06
C LYS A 88 -4.21 -8.73 7.13
N PRO A 89 -5.34 -8.29 6.56
CA PRO A 89 -5.39 -7.12 5.69
C PRO A 89 -5.09 -5.81 6.44
#